data_AF-A0A645HGT9-F1
#
_entry.id   AF-A0A645HGT9-F1
#
_cell.length_a   1.000
_cell.length_b   1.000
_cell.length_c   1.000
_cell.angle_alpha   90.00
_cell.angle_beta   90.00
_cell.angle_gamma   90.00
#
_symmetry.space_group_name_H-M   'P 1'
#
loop_
_entity.id
_entity.type
_entity.pdbx_description
1 polymer ?
#
loop_
_entity_poly.entity_id
_entity_poly.type
_entity_poly.pdbx_seq_one_letter_code
_entity_poly.pdbx_strand_id
1 'polypeptide(L)'
;MGEIQSEELDAPVYSETKFKEVLPEIKSLMAEHPADFFYQMQQLCLSAGVKVVHTPCISKAPINGSTRWLGDNPFIQLSGRYKRNDIFWFTFFHEAGHIIKHGKKDIFLENVKYAEYDERKEKEADRFAVIWTLSDEEESEILENDNLSEQDIINFAKKFNTHPAIIIGRLQHKKLLPYTVGKSFFEKVELSE
;
A
#
# COMPACT_ATOMS: atom_id res chain seq x y z
N MET A 1 -9.33 16.52 -9.85
CA MET A 1 -9.47 17.10 -8.50
C MET A 1 -8.24 16.86 -7.62
N GLY A 2 -7.45 15.78 -7.78
CA GLY A 2 -6.22 15.57 -6.99
C GLY A 2 -5.03 16.51 -7.24
N GLU A 3 -5.05 17.33 -8.29
CA GLU A 3 -3.97 18.30 -8.55
C GLU A 3 -4.05 19.54 -7.66
N ILE A 4 -5.27 19.99 -7.32
CA ILE A 4 -5.48 21.25 -6.59
C ILE A 4 -5.14 21.12 -5.09
N GLN A 5 -5.33 19.94 -4.48
CA GLN A 5 -4.92 19.68 -3.09
C GLN A 5 -3.41 19.50 -2.91
N SER A 6 -2.65 19.23 -3.98
CA SER A 6 -1.24 18.84 -3.89
C SER A 6 -0.26 20.01 -3.83
N GLU A 7 -0.65 21.19 -4.35
CA GLU A 7 0.16 22.41 -4.36
C GLU A 7 0.23 23.07 -2.97
N GLU A 8 -0.71 22.78 -2.05
CA GLU A 8 -0.76 23.39 -0.71
C GLU A 8 0.03 22.65 0.38
N LEU A 9 0.46 21.40 0.15
CA LEU A 9 1.31 20.70 1.12
C LEU A 9 2.78 21.09 0.92
N ASP A 10 3.28 21.95 1.80
CA ASP A 10 4.73 22.19 1.94
C ASP A 10 5.40 20.88 2.36
N ALA A 11 6.09 20.24 1.41
CA ALA A 11 6.83 19.01 1.65
C ALA A 11 8.33 19.30 1.68
N PRO A 12 9.10 18.72 2.62
CA PRO A 12 10.55 18.75 2.55
C PRO A 12 11.02 18.05 1.26
N VAL A 13 12.26 18.31 0.86
CA VAL A 13 12.89 17.59 -0.25
C VAL A 13 12.90 16.09 0.04
N TYR A 14 12.48 15.29 -0.93
CA TYR A 14 12.45 13.84 -0.83
C TYR A 14 13.80 13.26 -0.40
N SER A 15 13.74 12.34 0.56
CA SER A 15 14.87 11.54 1.01
C SER A 15 14.49 10.07 0.98
N GLU A 16 15.07 9.33 0.04
CA GLU A 16 14.87 7.88 -0.06
C GLU A 16 15.28 7.15 1.22
N THR A 17 16.37 7.59 1.86
CA THR A 17 16.81 7.05 3.16
C THR A 17 15.73 7.23 4.22
N LYS A 18 15.21 8.45 4.40
CA LYS A 18 14.13 8.70 5.37
C LYS A 18 12.86 7.93 5.01
N PHE A 19 12.54 7.82 3.72
CA PHE A 19 11.35 7.08 3.31
C PHE A 19 11.47 5.61 3.69
N LYS A 20 12.64 4.98 3.47
CA LYS A 20 12.92 3.62 3.94
C LYS A 20 12.86 3.50 5.47
N GLU A 21 13.31 4.52 6.20
CA GLU A 21 13.30 4.54 7.67
C GLU A 21 11.88 4.59 8.26
N VAL A 22 10.92 5.24 7.58
CA VAL A 22 9.52 5.31 8.06
C VAL A 22 8.64 4.13 7.63
N LEU A 23 9.07 3.30 6.66
CA LEU A 23 8.29 2.13 6.22
C LEU A 23 7.99 1.12 7.34
N PRO A 24 8.91 0.80 8.28
CA PRO A 24 8.61 0.00 9.46
C PRO A 24 7.48 0.60 10.32
N GLU A 25 7.45 1.92 10.50
CA GLU A 25 6.39 2.60 11.25
C GLU A 25 5.06 2.49 10.51
N ILE A 26 5.07 2.65 9.17
CA ILE A 26 3.87 2.48 8.34
C ILE A 26 3.38 1.02 8.36
N LYS A 27 4.28 0.02 8.41
CA LYS A 27 3.91 -1.39 8.59
C LYS A 27 3.19 -1.62 9.92
N SER A 28 3.69 -1.05 11.02
CA SER A 28 3.00 -1.10 12.31
C SER A 28 1.64 -0.40 12.27
N LEU A 29 1.57 0.76 11.62
CA LEU A 29 0.32 1.50 11.42
C LEU A 29 -0.72 0.70 10.61
N MET A 30 -0.27 -0.06 9.60
CA MET A 30 -1.10 -1.01 8.88
C MET A 30 -1.62 -2.12 9.80
N ALA A 31 -0.76 -2.68 10.64
CA ALA A 31 -1.11 -3.77 11.54
C ALA A 31 -2.17 -3.36 12.58
N GLU A 32 -2.06 -2.13 13.10
CA GLU A 32 -2.99 -1.59 14.08
C GLU A 32 -4.27 -1.02 13.46
N HIS A 33 -4.16 -0.46 12.25
CA HIS A 33 -5.24 0.18 11.50
C HIS A 33 -6.16 1.11 12.33
N PRO A 34 -5.61 2.11 13.05
CA PRO A 34 -6.42 3.02 13.86
C PRO A 34 -7.34 3.88 12.98
N ALA A 35 -8.39 4.47 13.56
CA ALA A 35 -9.37 5.26 12.80
C ALA A 35 -8.76 6.44 12.01
N ASP A 36 -7.64 6.99 12.50
CA ASP A 36 -6.88 8.08 11.88
C ASP A 36 -5.63 7.59 11.11
N PHE A 37 -5.56 6.30 10.76
CA PHE A 37 -4.38 5.70 10.11
C PHE A 37 -3.94 6.47 8.86
N PHE A 38 -4.88 6.98 8.08
CA PHE A 38 -4.57 7.66 6.83
C PHE A 38 -3.82 8.97 7.09
N TYR A 39 -4.26 9.74 8.08
CA TYR A 39 -3.58 10.97 8.48
C TYR A 39 -2.17 10.66 9.00
N GLN A 40 -2.03 9.67 9.87
CA GLN A 40 -0.71 9.26 10.40
C GLN A 40 0.23 8.81 9.27
N MET A 41 -0.26 8.00 8.33
CA MET A 41 0.49 7.56 7.16
C MET A 41 0.93 8.75 6.30
N GLN A 42 0.05 9.73 6.07
CA GLN A 42 0.38 10.95 5.35
C GLN A 42 1.51 11.73 6.05
N GLN A 43 1.47 11.87 7.38
CA GLN A 43 2.52 12.56 8.13
C GLN A 43 3.87 11.82 8.04
N LEU A 44 3.87 10.49 8.18
CA LEU A 44 5.07 9.66 8.04
C LEU A 44 5.69 9.83 6.64
N CYS A 45 4.88 9.71 5.59
CA CYS A 45 5.33 9.92 4.21
C CYS A 45 5.83 11.35 3.96
N LEU A 46 5.10 12.36 4.46
CA LEU A 46 5.44 13.77 4.29
C LEU A 46 6.78 14.10 4.96
N SER A 47 7.10 13.49 6.10
CA SER A 47 8.39 13.67 6.78
C SER A 47 9.60 13.25 5.93
N ALA A 48 9.37 12.36 4.95
CA ALA A 48 10.35 11.90 3.97
C ALA A 48 10.23 12.61 2.60
N GLY A 49 9.32 13.58 2.45
CA GLY A 49 9.05 14.31 1.21
C GLY A 49 8.15 13.56 0.22
N VAL A 50 7.45 12.52 0.65
CA VAL A 50 6.47 11.79 -0.17
C VAL A 50 5.08 12.33 0.14
N LYS A 51 4.41 12.89 -0.87
CA LYS A 51 3.02 13.35 -0.75
C LYS A 51 2.08 12.18 -1.02
N VAL A 52 1.12 11.94 -0.15
CA VAL A 52 0.09 10.90 -0.34
C VAL A 52 -1.28 11.54 -0.30
N VAL A 53 -2.10 11.28 -1.32
CA VAL A 53 -3.49 11.74 -1.35
C VAL A 53 -4.44 10.60 -1.67
N HIS A 54 -5.67 10.75 -1.24
CA HIS A 54 -6.77 9.90 -1.66
C HIS A 54 -7.66 10.66 -2.63
N THR A 55 -8.05 10.01 -3.72
CA THR A 55 -9.03 10.56 -4.65
C THR A 55 -10.27 9.68 -4.69
N PRO A 56 -11.48 10.25 -4.46
CA PRO A 56 -12.71 9.53 -4.71
C PRO A 56 -12.72 9.04 -6.16
N CYS A 57 -13.09 7.79 -6.38
CA CYS A 57 -13.05 7.15 -7.70
C CYS A 57 -13.59 8.07 -8.81
N ILE A 58 -12.70 8.47 -9.72
CA ILE A 58 -13.13 8.99 -11.01
C ILE A 58 -13.65 7.78 -11.79
N SER A 59 -14.94 7.77 -12.10
CA SER A 59 -15.56 6.75 -12.94
C SER A 59 -14.71 6.58 -14.21
N LYS A 60 -14.15 5.37 -14.41
CA LYS A 60 -13.36 4.89 -15.58
C LYS A 60 -11.82 4.84 -15.45
N ALA A 61 -11.21 5.18 -14.31
CA ALA A 61 -9.78 4.91 -14.12
C ALA A 61 -9.54 3.43 -13.72
N PRO A 62 -8.70 2.67 -14.44
CA PRO A 62 -8.49 1.24 -14.17
C PRO A 62 -7.59 0.93 -12.96
N ILE A 63 -6.98 1.94 -12.34
CA ILE A 63 -5.84 1.80 -11.43
C ILE A 63 -6.25 2.03 -9.97
N ASN A 64 -5.73 1.20 -9.07
CA ASN A 64 -5.99 1.30 -7.63
C ASN A 64 -5.18 2.40 -6.96
N GLY A 65 -3.99 2.66 -7.48
CA GLY A 65 -3.11 3.74 -7.10
C GLY A 65 -2.35 4.24 -8.32
N SER A 66 -1.55 5.28 -8.12
CA SER A 66 -0.55 5.69 -9.09
C SER A 66 0.55 6.50 -8.42
N THR A 67 1.78 6.29 -8.86
CA THR A 67 2.94 7.07 -8.43
C THR A 67 3.40 7.99 -9.54
N ARG A 68 3.62 9.26 -9.22
CA ARG A 68 4.27 10.24 -10.10
C ARG A 68 5.21 11.13 -9.30
N TRP A 69 6.01 11.93 -10.00
CA TRP A 69 6.90 12.91 -9.37
C TRP A 69 6.40 14.33 -9.67
N LEU A 70 6.25 15.14 -8.63
CA LEU A 70 5.95 16.57 -8.73
C LEU A 70 7.20 17.35 -8.34
N GLY A 71 7.92 17.88 -9.34
CA GLY A 71 9.26 18.41 -9.12
C GLY A 71 10.21 17.32 -8.64
N ASP A 72 10.83 17.49 -7.47
CA ASP A 72 11.74 16.52 -6.84
C ASP A 72 11.05 15.62 -5.80
N ASN A 73 9.74 15.76 -5.61
CA ASN A 73 9.02 15.02 -4.59
C ASN A 73 8.09 13.94 -5.20
N PRO A 74 8.14 12.69 -4.71
CA PRO A 74 7.18 11.68 -5.08
C PRO A 74 5.76 12.03 -4.62
N PHE A 75 4.79 11.57 -5.40
CA PHE A 75 3.38 11.75 -5.18
C PHE A 75 2.66 10.41 -5.40
N ILE A 76 2.13 9.85 -4.32
CA ILE A 76 1.28 8.67 -4.34
C ILE A 76 -0.17 9.12 -4.33
N GLN A 77 -0.94 8.66 -5.31
CA GLN A 77 -2.38 8.83 -5.34
C GLN A 77 -3.03 7.46 -5.13
N LEU A 78 -3.84 7.32 -4.09
CA LEU A 78 -4.63 6.12 -3.82
C LEU A 78 -6.08 6.36 -4.24
N SER A 79 -6.69 5.36 -4.87
CA SER A 79 -8.09 5.42 -5.28
C SER A 79 -8.97 4.55 -4.38
N GLY A 80 -10.16 5.04 -4.05
CA GLY A 80 -11.13 4.34 -3.20
C GLY A 80 -11.87 3.17 -3.87
N ARG A 81 -11.34 2.54 -4.93
CA ARG A 81 -12.10 1.59 -5.77
C ARG A 81 -12.59 0.36 -5.03
N TYR A 82 -11.74 -0.24 -4.20
CA TYR A 82 -12.07 -1.50 -3.52
C TYR A 82 -12.49 -1.33 -2.07
N LYS A 83 -12.34 -0.13 -1.50
CA LYS A 83 -12.72 0.26 -0.13
C LYS A 83 -12.41 -0.79 0.94
N ARG A 84 -11.40 -1.63 0.78
CA ARG A 84 -10.99 -2.64 1.78
C ARG A 84 -9.58 -2.36 2.24
N ASN A 85 -9.35 -2.45 3.53
CA ASN A 85 -8.05 -2.23 4.17
C ASN A 85 -6.93 -3.10 3.56
N ASP A 86 -7.18 -4.38 3.28
CA ASP A 86 -6.19 -5.27 2.68
C ASP A 86 -5.68 -4.80 1.31
N ILE A 87 -6.61 -4.40 0.44
CA ILE A 87 -6.29 -3.90 -0.89
C ILE A 87 -5.65 -2.51 -0.82
N PHE A 88 -6.12 -1.66 0.10
CA PHE A 88 -5.55 -0.33 0.32
C PHE A 88 -4.07 -0.42 0.68
N TRP A 89 -3.71 -1.22 1.68
CA TRP A 89 -2.33 -1.33 2.15
C TRP A 89 -1.42 -1.99 1.14
N PHE A 90 -1.90 -3.05 0.46
CA PHE A 90 -1.14 -3.65 -0.63
C PHE A 90 -0.84 -2.62 -1.74
N THR A 91 -1.86 -1.83 -2.12
CA THR A 91 -1.69 -0.76 -3.12
C THR A 91 -0.69 0.28 -2.64
N PHE A 92 -0.79 0.74 -1.39
CA PHE A 92 0.16 1.70 -0.84
C PHE A 92 1.61 1.20 -0.92
N PHE A 93 1.88 -0.02 -0.45
CA PHE A 93 3.24 -0.55 -0.50
C PHE A 93 3.71 -0.84 -1.92
N HIS A 94 2.82 -1.18 -2.85
CA HIS A 94 3.13 -1.29 -4.28
C HIS A 94 3.62 0.07 -4.83
N GLU A 95 2.88 1.15 -4.58
CA GLU A 95 3.26 2.50 -4.99
C GLU A 95 4.57 2.97 -4.32
N ALA A 96 4.75 2.67 -3.03
CA ALA A 96 6.03 2.90 -2.34
C ALA A 96 7.18 2.11 -2.99
N GLY A 97 6.91 0.90 -3.47
CA GLY A 97 7.83 0.07 -4.26
C GLY A 97 8.29 0.79 -5.52
N HIS A 98 7.38 1.39 -6.29
CA HIS A 98 7.76 2.19 -7.47
C HIS A 98 8.69 3.35 -7.13
N ILE A 99 8.44 4.06 -6.04
CA ILE A 99 9.30 5.17 -5.59
C ILE A 99 10.71 4.66 -5.27
N ILE A 100 10.80 3.61 -4.45
CA ILE A 100 12.07 3.07 -3.95
C ILE A 100 12.87 2.34 -5.04
N LYS A 101 12.20 1.69 -6.00
CA LYS A 101 12.85 0.84 -7.00
C LYS A 101 13.12 1.55 -8.32
N HIS A 102 12.28 2.50 -8.71
CA HIS A 102 12.31 3.07 -10.08
C HIS A 102 12.56 4.58 -10.14
N GLY A 103 12.75 5.26 -9.00
CA GLY A 103 13.29 6.62 -8.92
C GLY A 103 12.64 7.68 -9.83
N LYS A 104 13.20 8.90 -9.84
CA LYS A 104 12.68 10.00 -10.66
C LYS A 104 12.94 9.79 -12.16
N LYS A 105 14.16 9.37 -12.51
CA LYS A 105 14.58 9.28 -13.92
C LYS A 105 13.82 8.19 -14.69
N ASP A 106 13.56 7.04 -14.07
CA ASP A 106 12.90 5.95 -14.79
C ASP A 106 11.38 6.17 -14.92
N ILE A 107 10.76 6.92 -13.98
CA ILE A 107 9.35 7.33 -14.08
C ILE A 107 9.17 8.52 -15.05
N PHE A 108 10.10 9.48 -15.11
CA PHE A 108 10.01 10.62 -16.03
C PHE A 108 10.21 10.23 -17.50
N LEU A 109 11.07 9.24 -17.80
CA LEU A 109 11.28 8.77 -19.18
C LEU A 109 10.00 8.19 -19.81
N GLU A 110 9.11 7.64 -18.99
CA GLU A 110 7.81 7.07 -19.39
C GLU A 110 6.74 8.15 -19.66
N ASN A 111 6.81 9.32 -19.01
CA ASN A 111 5.89 10.42 -19.30
C ASN A 111 6.10 11.04 -20.71
N VAL A 112 7.26 10.84 -21.33
CA VAL A 112 7.56 11.34 -22.69
C VAL A 112 7.06 10.37 -23.78
N LYS A 113 6.78 9.11 -23.41
CA LYS A 113 6.20 8.09 -24.29
C LYS A 113 5.18 7.29 -23.48
N TYR A 114 3.92 7.75 -23.47
CA TYR A 114 2.73 7.01 -23.00
C TYR A 114 3.07 5.81 -22.11
N ALA A 115 3.28 6.03 -20.80
CA ALA A 115 3.62 5.02 -19.78
C ALA A 115 3.44 3.57 -20.28
N GLU A 116 4.46 3.04 -20.97
CA GLU A 116 4.42 1.67 -21.44
C GLU A 116 4.48 0.84 -20.17
N TYR A 117 3.46 0.01 -19.96
CA TYR A 117 3.40 -0.97 -18.88
C TYR A 117 4.69 -1.81 -18.91
N ASP A 118 5.64 -1.50 -18.02
CA ASP A 118 6.86 -2.28 -17.83
C ASP A 118 6.54 -3.39 -16.83
N GLU A 119 6.16 -4.56 -17.37
CA GLU A 119 5.81 -5.74 -16.60
C GLU A 119 6.86 -6.12 -15.54
N ARG A 120 8.15 -5.82 -15.78
CA ARG A 120 9.20 -6.07 -14.81
C ARG A 120 9.09 -5.12 -13.62
N LYS A 121 8.88 -3.82 -13.86
CA LYS A 121 8.70 -2.82 -12.79
C LYS A 121 7.47 -3.12 -11.94
N GLU A 122 6.36 -3.49 -12.58
CA GLU A 122 5.14 -3.89 -11.88
C GLU A 122 5.39 -5.11 -10.97
N LYS A 123 6.11 -6.13 -11.45
CA LYS A 123 6.50 -7.29 -10.64
C LYS A 123 7.44 -6.93 -9.48
N GLU A 124 8.35 -5.97 -9.68
CA GLU A 124 9.24 -5.49 -8.64
C GLU A 124 8.49 -4.72 -7.54
N ALA A 125 7.52 -3.90 -7.93
CA ALA A 125 6.63 -3.18 -7.01
C ALA A 125 5.70 -4.14 -6.25
N ASP A 126 5.10 -5.13 -6.94
CA ASP A 126 4.31 -6.18 -6.31
C ASP A 126 5.14 -6.98 -5.29
N ARG A 127 6.37 -7.36 -5.65
CA ARG A 127 7.25 -8.09 -4.74
C ARG A 127 7.63 -7.25 -3.53
N PHE A 128 7.83 -5.94 -3.72
CA PHE A 128 8.04 -5.02 -2.61
C PHE A 128 6.83 -4.98 -1.68
N ALA A 129 5.62 -4.90 -2.23
CA ALA A 129 4.38 -4.96 -1.44
C ALA A 129 4.23 -6.28 -0.69
N VAL A 130 4.59 -7.42 -1.29
CA VAL A 130 4.59 -8.73 -0.62
C VAL A 130 5.48 -8.71 0.62
N ILE A 131 6.74 -8.26 0.49
CA ILE A 131 7.69 -8.24 1.60
C ILE A 131 7.18 -7.41 2.79
N TRP A 132 6.50 -6.29 2.53
CA TRP A 132 6.02 -5.40 3.59
C TRP A 132 4.69 -5.84 4.22
N THR A 133 3.80 -6.46 3.44
CA THR A 133 2.44 -6.81 3.90
C THR A 133 2.37 -8.18 4.56
N LEU A 134 2.87 -9.20 3.86
CA LEU A 134 2.97 -10.58 4.33
C LEU A 134 3.95 -11.31 3.41
N SER A 135 5.15 -11.60 3.92
CA SER A 135 6.21 -12.22 3.13
C SER A 135 5.87 -13.65 2.74
N ASP A 136 6.55 -14.20 1.74
CA ASP A 136 6.34 -15.59 1.33
C ASP A 136 6.74 -16.58 2.44
N GLU A 137 7.72 -16.23 3.27
CA GLU A 137 8.13 -17.00 4.45
C GLU A 137 7.08 -16.96 5.56
N GLU A 138 6.51 -15.79 5.85
CA GLU A 138 5.42 -15.62 6.81
C GLU A 138 4.16 -16.37 6.35
N GLU A 139 3.82 -16.31 5.05
CA GLU A 139 2.73 -17.10 4.47
C GLU A 139 2.99 -18.60 4.57
N SER A 140 4.22 -19.04 4.27
CA SER A 140 4.58 -20.46 4.36
C SER A 140 4.39 -20.98 5.78
N GLU A 141 4.80 -20.20 6.80
CA GLU A 141 4.61 -20.54 8.20
C GLU A 141 3.12 -20.67 8.59
N ILE A 142 2.26 -19.80 8.06
CA ILE A 142 0.81 -19.88 8.26
C ILE A 142 0.25 -21.20 7.71
N LEU A 143 0.73 -21.61 6.54
CA LEU A 143 0.25 -22.79 5.82
C LEU A 143 0.77 -24.12 6.40
N GLU A 144 1.72 -24.09 7.33
CA GLU A 144 2.08 -25.28 8.12
C GLU A 144 0.96 -25.71 9.09
N ASN A 145 -0.03 -24.85 9.33
CA ASN A 145 -1.18 -25.16 10.17
C ASN A 145 -2.38 -25.66 9.33
N ASP A 146 -2.66 -26.95 9.41
CA ASP A 146 -3.73 -27.62 8.64
C ASP A 146 -5.14 -27.05 8.89
N ASN A 147 -5.39 -26.50 10.09
CA ASN A 147 -6.72 -26.02 10.51
C ASN A 147 -6.65 -24.60 11.06
N LEU A 148 -6.41 -23.63 10.18
CA LEU A 148 -6.40 -22.21 10.51
C LEU A 148 -7.75 -21.73 11.07
N SER A 149 -7.78 -21.44 12.36
CA SER A 149 -8.89 -20.73 12.99
C SER A 149 -8.74 -19.21 12.86
N GLU A 150 -9.83 -18.47 13.11
CA GLU A 150 -9.76 -17.00 13.18
C GLU A 150 -8.79 -16.52 14.27
N GLN A 151 -8.69 -17.26 15.39
CA GLN A 151 -7.76 -16.93 16.46
C GLN A 151 -6.30 -17.13 16.04
N ASP A 152 -6.01 -18.14 15.23
CA ASP A 152 -4.68 -18.36 14.66
C ASP A 152 -4.30 -17.21 13.74
N ILE A 153 -5.22 -16.77 12.87
CA ILE A 153 -5.01 -15.61 11.99
C ILE A 153 -4.68 -14.36 12.81
N ILE A 154 -5.40 -14.09 13.90
CA ILE A 154 -5.11 -12.96 14.81
C ILE A 154 -3.71 -13.11 15.43
N ASN A 155 -3.32 -14.32 15.82
CA ASN A 155 -2.01 -14.58 16.42
C ASN A 155 -0.87 -14.39 15.42
N PHE A 156 -1.03 -14.88 14.18
CA PHE A 156 -0.08 -14.66 13.10
C PHE A 156 0.01 -13.19 12.71
N ALA A 157 -1.12 -12.49 12.62
CA ALA A 157 -1.16 -11.05 12.36
C ALA A 157 -0.31 -10.27 13.38
N LYS A 158 -0.48 -10.57 14.67
CA LYS A 158 0.35 -10.00 15.74
C LYS A 158 1.82 -10.39 15.61
N LYS A 159 2.11 -11.66 15.31
CA LYS A 159 3.49 -12.16 15.17
C LYS A 159 4.25 -11.45 14.04
N PHE A 160 3.61 -11.26 12.89
CA PHE A 160 4.22 -10.70 11.68
C PHE A 160 4.08 -9.18 11.57
N ASN A 161 3.48 -8.54 12.57
CA ASN A 161 3.15 -7.12 12.56
C ASN A 161 2.40 -6.74 11.27
N THR A 162 1.28 -7.44 11.02
CA THR A 162 0.39 -7.20 9.89
C THR A 162 -1.08 -7.22 10.34
N HIS A 163 -1.99 -6.76 9.48
CA HIS A 163 -3.41 -6.79 9.79
C HIS A 163 -4.02 -8.16 9.44
N PRO A 164 -4.95 -8.73 10.24
CA PRO A 164 -5.62 -10.00 9.91
C PRO A 164 -6.23 -10.01 8.49
N ALA A 165 -6.76 -8.87 8.05
CA ALA A 165 -7.31 -8.71 6.70
C ALA A 165 -6.29 -8.98 5.58
N ILE A 166 -5.01 -8.67 5.79
CA ILE A 166 -3.95 -8.92 4.81
C ILE A 166 -3.74 -10.41 4.63
N ILE A 167 -3.66 -11.16 5.73
CA ILE A 167 -3.53 -12.62 5.70
C ILE A 167 -4.75 -13.24 5.01
N ILE A 168 -5.96 -12.88 5.44
CA ILE A 168 -7.19 -13.43 4.88
C ILE A 168 -7.32 -13.07 3.39
N GLY A 169 -7.07 -11.81 3.03
CA GLY A 169 -7.10 -11.34 1.64
C GLY A 169 -6.11 -12.11 0.76
N ARG A 170 -4.88 -12.32 1.23
CA ARG A 170 -3.85 -13.11 0.53
C ARG A 170 -4.30 -14.55 0.30
N LEU A 171 -4.76 -15.23 1.35
CA LEU A 171 -5.17 -16.64 1.28
C LEU A 171 -6.43 -16.82 0.43
N GLN A 172 -7.38 -15.89 0.49
CA GLN A 172 -8.58 -15.89 -0.38
C GLN A 172 -8.20 -15.69 -1.85
N HIS A 173 -7.30 -14.74 -2.15
CA HIS A 173 -6.80 -14.51 -3.51
C HIS A 173 -6.12 -15.77 -4.08
N LYS A 174 -5.32 -16.47 -3.25
CA LYS A 174 -4.67 -17.74 -3.60
C LYS A 174 -5.61 -18.96 -3.57
N LYS A 175 -6.90 -18.78 -3.24
CA LYS A 175 -7.91 -19.84 -3.11
C LYS A 175 -7.59 -20.90 -2.04
N LEU A 176 -6.77 -20.53 -1.06
CA LEU A 176 -6.42 -21.36 0.09
C LEU A 176 -7.43 -21.21 1.24
N LEU A 177 -8.20 -20.12 1.23
CA LEU A 177 -9.28 -19.86 2.19
C LEU A 177 -10.58 -19.48 1.45
N PRO A 178 -11.75 -19.98 1.87
CA PRO A 178 -13.02 -19.55 1.29
C PRO A 178 -13.30 -18.06 1.52
N TYR A 179 -13.93 -17.39 0.54
CA TYR A 179 -14.36 -15.98 0.63
C TYR A 179 -15.42 -15.70 1.73
N THR A 180 -15.91 -16.75 2.40
CA THR A 180 -16.85 -16.63 3.52
C THR A 180 -16.16 -16.40 4.86
N VAL A 181 -14.88 -16.74 5.00
CA VAL A 181 -14.13 -16.66 6.26
C VAL A 181 -13.58 -15.25 6.47
N GLY A 182 -13.59 -14.77 7.73
CA GLY A 182 -12.86 -13.57 8.12
C GLY A 182 -13.40 -12.25 7.56
N LYS A 183 -14.67 -12.23 7.12
CA LYS A 183 -15.33 -11.02 6.60
C LYS A 183 -15.35 -9.86 7.60
N SER A 184 -15.37 -10.17 8.89
CA SER A 184 -15.34 -9.20 9.99
C SER A 184 -14.04 -8.40 10.07
N PHE A 185 -12.93 -8.90 9.50
CA PHE A 185 -11.64 -8.20 9.52
C PHE A 185 -11.48 -7.21 8.36
N PHE A 186 -12.32 -7.30 7.32
CA PHE A 186 -12.29 -6.34 6.22
C PHE A 186 -12.99 -5.05 6.62
N GLU A 187 -12.19 -4.01 6.83
CA GLU A 187 -12.69 -2.69 7.16
C GLU A 187 -12.86 -1.84 5.92
N LYS A 188 -13.92 -1.04 5.93
CA LYS A 188 -14.21 -0.14 4.83
C LYS A 188 -13.30 1.08 4.92
N VAL A 189 -12.42 1.24 3.95
CA VAL A 189 -11.58 2.44 3.86
C VAL A 189 -12.41 3.56 3.23
N GLU A 190 -12.97 4.42 4.09
CA GLU A 190 -13.63 5.68 3.71
C GLU A 190 -12.79 6.85 4.18
N LEU A 191 -12.08 7.47 3.24
CA LEU A 191 -11.24 8.63 3.51
C LEU A 191 -12.05 9.87 3.17
N SER A 192 -12.43 10.64 4.19
CA SER A 192 -13.05 11.96 4.01
C SER A 192 -12.02 12.93 3.43
N GLU A 193 -12.47 13.79 2.52
CA GLU A 193 -11.67 14.88 1.93
C GLU A 193 -11.24 15.93 2.95
#